data_AF-A0A7V8T070-F1
#
_entry.id   AF-A0A7V8T070-F1
#
_cell.length_a   1.000
_cell.length_b   1.000
_cell.length_c   1.000
_cell.angle_alpha   90.00
_cell.angle_beta   90.00
_cell.angle_gamma   90.00
#
_symmetry.space_group_name_H-M   'P 1'
#
loop_
_entity.id
_entity.type
_entity.pdbx_description
1 polymer ?
#
loop_
_entity_poly.entity_id
_entity_poly.type
_entity_poly.pdbx_seq_one_letter_code
_entity_poly.pdbx_strand_id
1 'polypeptide(L)' 'MNVPFLESVWLIDEALKKHKGNLVSFMMYPGEFHYFSREHALGDAWHRVEEFFDTYLRTPATTSAARKAH' A
#
# COMPACT_ATOMS: atom_id res chain seq x y z
N MET A 1 -10.76 -21.07 -0.41
CA MET A 1 -9.79 -19.98 -0.69
C MET A 1 -10.53 -18.96 -1.53
N ASN A 2 -10.69 -17.72 -1.04
CA ASN A 2 -11.61 -16.75 -1.65
C ASN A 2 -10.93 -15.85 -2.72
N VAL A 3 -9.60 -15.71 -2.70
CA VAL A 3 -8.82 -14.96 -3.69
C VAL A 3 -7.45 -15.64 -3.90
N PRO A 4 -7.11 -16.10 -5.12
CA PRO A 4 -5.80 -16.68 -5.45
C PRO A 4 -4.66 -15.65 -5.46
N PHE A 5 -3.51 -16.00 -4.89
CA PHE A 5 -2.31 -15.14 -4.92
C PHE A 5 -1.82 -14.84 -6.36
N LEU A 6 -2.09 -15.74 -7.31
CA LEU A 6 -1.71 -15.58 -8.71
C LEU A 6 -2.28 -14.29 -9.34
N GLU A 7 -3.45 -13.84 -8.91
CA GLU A 7 -4.05 -12.60 -9.40
C GLU A 7 -3.19 -11.38 -9.05
N SER A 8 -2.60 -11.36 -7.85
CA SER A 8 -1.66 -10.31 -7.44
C SER A 8 -0.37 -10.36 -8.28
N VAL A 9 0.14 -11.56 -8.55
CA VAL A 9 1.36 -11.74 -9.36
C VAL A 9 1.14 -11.22 -10.78
N TRP A 10 0.00 -11.54 -11.42
CA TRP A 10 -0.33 -11.03 -12.75
C TRP A 10 -0.46 -9.51 -12.78
N LEU A 11 -1.05 -8.90 -11.75
CA LEU A 11 -1.14 -7.44 -11.67
C LEU A 11 0.24 -6.79 -11.59
N ILE A 12 1.13 -7.32 -10.75
CA ILE A 12 2.50 -6.78 -10.60
C ILE A 12 3.30 -6.99 -11.88
N ASP A 13 3.21 -8.16 -12.51
CA ASP A 13 3.85 -8.44 -13.80
C ASP A 13 3.41 -7.42 -14.87
N GLU A 14 2.10 -7.16 -15.01
CA GLU A 14 1.58 -6.17 -15.94
C GLU A 14 1.99 -4.73 -15.59
N ALA A 15 2.07 -4.38 -14.31
CA ALA A 15 2.54 -3.06 -13.88
C ALA A 15 4.01 -2.84 -14.23
N LEU A 16 4.85 -3.86 -14.03
CA LEU A 16 6.28 -3.80 -14.34
C LEU A 16 6.54 -3.74 -15.85
N LYS A 17 5.85 -4.57 -16.65
CA LYS A 17 5.92 -4.51 -18.13
C LYS A 17 5.58 -3.13 -18.68
N LYS A 18 4.69 -2.39 -18.00
CA LYS A 18 4.26 -1.04 -18.38
C LYS A 18 5.11 0.07 -17.76
N HIS A 19 6.25 -0.26 -17.14
CA HIS A 19 7.15 0.67 -16.46
C HIS A 19 6.49 1.49 -15.35
N LYS A 20 5.46 0.95 -14.69
CA LYS A 20 4.73 1.61 -13.58
C LYS A 20 5.20 1.15 -12.20
N GLY A 21 6.36 0.47 -12.11
CA GLY A 21 6.87 -0.06 -10.84
C GLY A 21 7.09 1.01 -9.77
N ASN A 22 7.42 2.25 -10.17
CA ASN A 22 7.57 3.38 -9.25
C ASN A 22 6.25 3.92 -8.66
N LEU A 23 5.11 3.46 -9.18
CA LEU A 23 3.77 3.87 -8.72
C LEU A 23 3.10 2.82 -7.82
N VAL A 24 3.74 1.67 -7.60
CA VAL A 24 3.15 0.54 -6.89
C VAL A 24 4.06 0.09 -5.77
N SER A 25 3.47 -0.12 -4.59
CA SER A 25 4.10 -0.84 -3.48
C SER A 25 3.40 -2.19 -3.33
N PHE A 26 4.18 -3.28 -3.25
CA PHE A 26 3.65 -4.64 -3.14
C PHE A 26 4.18 -5.32 -1.88
N MET A 27 3.26 -5.88 -1.09
CA MET A 27 3.55 -6.50 0.21
C MET A 27 3.04 -7.93 0.21
N MET A 28 3.79 -8.83 0.83
CA MET A 28 3.46 -10.26 0.91
C MET A 28 3.58 -10.75 2.34
N TYR A 29 2.66 -11.63 2.72
CA TYR A 29 2.61 -12.26 4.04
C TYR A 29 2.63 -13.78 3.91
N PRO A 30 3.82 -14.40 3.77
CA PRO A 30 3.95 -15.84 3.60
C PRO A 30 3.26 -16.61 4.73
N GLY A 31 2.49 -17.64 4.36
CA GLY A 31 1.75 -18.47 5.31
C GLY A 31 0.45 -17.85 5.85
N GLU A 32 0.09 -16.63 5.42
CA GLU A 32 -1.27 -16.12 5.59
C GLU A 32 -2.14 -16.54 4.40
N PHE A 33 -3.46 -16.55 4.61
CA PHE A 33 -4.44 -16.82 3.56
C PHE A 33 -5.18 -15.53 3.20
N HIS A 34 -6.48 -15.60 2.95
CA HIS A 34 -7.32 -14.43 2.71
C HIS A 34 -7.55 -13.57 3.96
N TYR A 35 -7.14 -14.05 5.13
CA TYR A 35 -7.19 -13.34 6.40
C TYR A 35 -5.89 -13.56 7.17
N PHE A 36 -5.57 -12.61 8.06
CA PHE A 36 -4.46 -12.72 8.99
C PHE A 36 -4.84 -13.67 10.13
N SER A 37 -4.00 -14.69 10.32
CA SER A 37 -4.09 -15.68 11.39
C SER A 37 -3.09 -15.41 12.50
N ARG A 38 -1.95 -14.77 12.19
CA ARG A 38 -0.88 -14.48 13.14
C ARG A 38 -0.86 -13.01 13.49
N GLU A 39 -0.83 -12.73 14.79
CA GLU A 39 -0.85 -11.38 15.36
C GLU A 39 0.29 -10.50 14.83
N HIS A 40 1.52 -11.04 14.76
CA HIS A 40 2.66 -10.29 14.27
C HIS A 40 2.52 -9.86 12.80
N ALA A 41 1.87 -10.67 11.95
CA ALA A 41 1.65 -10.34 10.55
C ALA A 41 0.63 -9.21 10.41
N LEU A 42 -0.44 -9.24 11.22
CA LEU A 42 -1.42 -8.15 11.29
C LEU A 42 -0.78 -6.85 11.80
N GLY A 43 0.04 -6.93 12.84
CA GLY A 43 0.77 -5.78 13.39
C GLY A 43 1.72 -5.16 12.37
N ASP A 44 2.50 -5.97 11.65
CA ASP A 44 3.36 -5.48 10.55
C ASP A 44 2.55 -4.79 9.44
N ALA A 45 1.42 -5.40 9.03
CA ALA A 45 0.55 -4.82 8.02
C ALA A 45 0.02 -3.45 8.42
N TRP A 46 -0.36 -3.28 9.70
CA TRP A 46 -0.83 -1.98 10.17
C TRP A 46 0.24 -0.90 10.14
N HIS A 47 1.44 -1.20 10.66
CA HIS A 47 2.53 -0.22 10.67
C HIS A 47 2.94 0.21 9.26
N ARG A 48 3.04 -0.73 8.32
CA ARG A 48 3.41 -0.42 6.94
C ARG A 48 2.35 0.39 6.19
N VAL A 49 1.07 0.15 6.49
CA VAL A 49 -0.02 0.96 5.96
C VAL A 49 0.09 2.39 6.51
N GLU A 50 0.30 2.55 7.82
CA GLU A 50 0.50 3.88 8.43
C GLU A 50 1.67 4.63 7.80
N GLU A 51 2.83 4.00 7.65
CA GLU A 51 4.01 4.58 6.99
C GLU A 51 3.72 5.01 5.53
N PHE A 52 2.97 4.19 4.78
CA PHE A 52 2.59 4.51 3.41
C PHE A 52 1.71 5.76 3.34
N PHE A 53 0.66 5.82 4.16
CA PHE A 53 -0.24 6.97 4.19
C PHE A 53 0.46 8.24 4.70
N ASP A 54 1.33 8.12 5.69
CA ASP A 54 2.15 9.21 6.19
C ASP A 54 3.08 9.77 5.11
N THR A 55 3.64 8.89 4.28
CA THR A 55 4.55 9.27 3.19
C THR A 55 3.83 9.97 2.04
N TYR A 56 2.68 9.44 1.61
CA TYR A 56 2.05 9.83 0.34
C TYR A 56 0.77 10.67 0.48
N LEU A 57 0.15 10.73 1.66
CA LEU A 57 -1.15 11.38 1.85
C LEU A 57 -1.19 12.40 2.99
N ARG A 58 -0.14 12.52 3.81
CA ARG A 58 -0.06 13.58 4.84
C ARG A 58 0.15 14.93 4.17
N THR A 59 -0.94 15.66 3.95
CA THR A 59 -0.89 17.07 3.53
C THR A 59 -0.27 17.87 4.68
N PRO A 60 0.82 18.64 4.49
CA PRO A 60 1.23 19.60 5.49
C PRO A 60 0.09 20.61 5.64
N ALA A 61 -0.43 20.79 6.86
CA ALA A 61 -1.51 21.72 7.18
C ALA A 61 -1.24 23.19 6.75
N THR A 62 -0.06 23.49 6.23
CA THR A 62 0.42 24.83 5.89
C THR A 62 -0.03 25.34 4.51
N THR A 63 -0.44 24.48 3.56
CA THR A 63 -0.76 24.93 2.18
C THR A 63 -2.22 25.39 1.99
N SER A 64 -3.03 25.42 3.06
CA SER A 64 -4.41 25.93 2.99
C SER A 64 -4.52 27.42 3.38
N ALA A 65 -3.59 27.96 4.17
CA ALA A 65 -3.62 29.36 4.61
C ALA A 65 -3.17 30.36 3.53
N ALA A 66 -2.38 29.93 2.53
CA ALA A 66 -1.81 30.83 1.51
C ALA A 66 -2.76 31.17 0.33
N ARG A 67 -3.95 30.55 0.24
CA ARG A 67 -4.91 30.79 -0.86
C ARG A 67 -6.02 31.80 -0.54
N LYS A 68 -6.00 32.46 0.62
CA LYS A 68 -6.98 33.47 1.04
C LYS A 68 -6.41 34.90 1.17
N ALA A 69 -5.34 35.21 0.45
CA ALA A 69 -4.86 36.58 0.30
C ALA A 69 -4.70 36.89 -1.19
N HIS A 70 -5.80 37.30 -1.83
CA HIS A 70 -5.83 37.99 -3.11
C HIS A 70 -6.98 38.99 -3.11
#